data_AF-A0A3Q2ED39-F1
#
_entry.id   AF-A0A3Q2ED39-F1
#
_cell.length_a   1.000
_cell.length_b   1.000
_cell.length_c   1.000
_cell.angle_alpha   90.00
_cell.angle_beta   90.00
_cell.angle_gamma   90.00
#
_symmetry.space_group_name_H-M   'P 1'
#
loop_
_entity.id
_entity.type
_entity.pdbx_description
1 polymer ?
#
loop_
_entity_poly.entity_id
_entity_poly.type
_entity_poly.pdbx_seq_one_letter_code
_entity_poly.pdbx_strand_id
1 'polypeptide(L)'
;LLVCVSAIDCVVGSWGPWSSCSSPCGVGSKERTRLVSVPPRNGGTPCPDLRQRRGCFGNNVICDNAKEVAKILPDSFKRTFKDPWRRPHMRMKEEKNGYCVYLRVKQASPGCRLKLWSAQLVQERLICAECQSDAMSKSDRCAGDGLKDVRTFWTAASAPGCHGSWVRELSSEPCRCPPYSVLFV
;
A
#
# COMPACT_ATOMS: atom_id res chain seq x y z
N LEU A 1 -7.32 -16.20 -65.92
CA LEU A 1 -8.43 -15.80 -65.03
C LEU A 1 -7.82 -15.26 -63.74
N LEU A 2 -7.86 -13.94 -63.51
CA LEU A 2 -7.50 -13.34 -62.23
C LEU A 2 -8.70 -13.47 -61.29
N VAL A 3 -8.57 -14.28 -60.25
CA VAL A 3 -9.57 -14.36 -59.18
C VAL A 3 -9.33 -13.17 -58.27
N CYS A 4 -10.20 -12.16 -58.32
CA CYS A 4 -10.21 -11.09 -57.32
C CYS A 4 -10.70 -11.68 -55.99
N VAL A 5 -9.78 -11.90 -55.06
CA VAL A 5 -10.13 -12.30 -53.69
C VAL A 5 -10.52 -11.05 -52.92
N SER A 6 -11.75 -11.01 -52.41
CA SER A 6 -12.26 -9.87 -51.65
C SER A 6 -11.56 -9.73 -50.29
N ALA A 7 -11.29 -8.48 -49.91
CA ALA A 7 -10.83 -8.13 -48.58
C ALA A 7 -11.90 -8.48 -47.54
N ILE A 8 -11.48 -9.05 -46.40
CA ILE A 8 -12.33 -9.35 -45.27
C ILE A 8 -11.80 -8.56 -44.08
N ASP A 9 -12.60 -7.62 -43.59
CA ASP A 9 -12.27 -6.83 -42.41
C ASP A 9 -12.37 -7.68 -41.14
N CYS A 10 -11.62 -7.28 -40.11
CA CYS A 10 -11.75 -7.91 -38.82
C CYS A 10 -13.09 -7.58 -38.16
N VAL A 11 -13.79 -8.61 -37.69
CA VAL A 11 -14.99 -8.48 -36.85
C VAL A 11 -14.66 -8.98 -35.45
N VAL A 12 -14.95 -8.17 -34.44
CA VAL A 12 -14.75 -8.51 -33.03
C VAL A 12 -16.09 -8.66 -32.31
N GLY A 13 -16.11 -9.56 -31.34
CA GLY A 13 -17.26 -9.79 -30.47
C GLY A 13 -17.45 -8.69 -29.43
N SER A 14 -18.50 -8.86 -28.62
CA SER A 14 -18.74 -8.00 -27.47
C SER A 14 -17.62 -8.13 -26.43
N TRP A 15 -17.48 -7.08 -25.62
CA TRP A 15 -16.59 -7.13 -24.46
C TRP A 15 -17.08 -8.13 -23.44
N GLY A 16 -16.16 -8.95 -22.93
CA GLY A 16 -16.37 -9.75 -21.74
C GLY A 16 -16.56 -8.89 -20.48
N PRO A 17 -16.84 -9.52 -19.33
CA PRO A 17 -16.97 -8.83 -18.07
C PRO A 17 -15.65 -8.17 -17.66
N TRP A 18 -15.75 -7.11 -16.86
CA TRP A 18 -14.59 -6.53 -16.21
C TRP A 18 -14.05 -7.49 -15.15
N SER A 19 -12.72 -7.60 -15.04
CA SER A 19 -12.06 -8.25 -13.93
C SER A 19 -12.38 -7.57 -12.60
N SER A 20 -12.09 -8.26 -11.51
CA SER A 20 -11.97 -7.63 -10.19
C SER A 20 -10.94 -6.49 -10.22
N CYS A 21 -11.09 -5.55 -9.29
CA CYS A 21 -10.13 -4.45 -9.15
C CYS A 21 -8.76 -5.04 -8.75
N SER A 22 -7.70 -4.59 -9.41
CA SER A 22 -6.33 -5.05 -9.15
C SER A 22 -5.83 -4.69 -7.75
N SER A 23 -6.48 -3.70 -7.11
CA SER A 23 -6.23 -3.35 -5.71
C SER A 23 -7.47 -3.67 -4.87
N PRO A 24 -7.33 -4.41 -3.76
CA PRO A 24 -8.45 -4.63 -2.84
C PRO A 24 -8.87 -3.33 -2.13
N CYS A 25 -7.95 -2.36 -2.02
CA CYS A 25 -8.10 -1.09 -1.32
C CYS A 25 -7.66 0.09 -2.18
N GLY A 26 -8.45 1.15 -2.25
CA GLY A 26 -8.05 2.39 -2.92
C GLY A 26 -7.90 2.25 -4.45
N VAL A 27 -7.08 3.10 -5.06
CA VAL A 27 -6.98 3.16 -6.53
C VAL A 27 -6.33 1.89 -7.09
N GLY A 28 -7.01 1.27 -8.05
CA GLY A 28 -6.52 0.13 -8.82
C GLY A 28 -6.97 0.23 -10.28
N SER A 29 -6.79 -0.87 -11.01
CA SER A 29 -7.27 -1.00 -12.38
C SER A 29 -8.04 -2.30 -12.58
N LYS A 30 -8.96 -2.31 -13.54
CA LYS A 30 -9.61 -3.54 -13.99
C LYS A 30 -9.55 -3.64 -15.49
N GLU A 31 -9.53 -4.87 -15.98
CA GLU A 31 -9.36 -5.19 -17.38
C GLU A 31 -10.53 -6.00 -17.92
N ARG A 32 -10.79 -5.89 -19.21
CA ARG A 32 -11.68 -6.80 -19.94
C ARG A 32 -11.11 -7.09 -21.31
N THR A 33 -11.52 -8.20 -21.88
CA THR A 33 -11.09 -8.66 -23.19
C THR A 33 -12.30 -8.92 -24.09
N ARG A 34 -12.08 -8.89 -25.41
CA ARG A 34 -13.04 -9.34 -26.41
C ARG A 34 -12.33 -10.23 -27.42
N LEU A 35 -13.07 -11.14 -28.04
CA LEU A 35 -12.52 -12.10 -29.00
C LEU A 35 -12.74 -11.62 -30.43
N VAL A 36 -11.86 -12.07 -31.32
CA VAL A 36 -12.02 -11.90 -32.77
C VAL A 36 -13.02 -12.93 -33.25
N SER A 37 -14.12 -12.48 -33.84
CA SER A 37 -15.14 -13.34 -34.45
C SER A 37 -14.77 -13.69 -35.90
N VAL A 38 -14.20 -12.73 -36.63
CA VAL A 38 -13.69 -12.94 -38.00
C VAL A 38 -12.31 -12.30 -38.11
N PRO A 39 -11.24 -13.06 -38.40
CA PRO A 39 -9.91 -12.51 -38.60
C PRO A 39 -9.81 -11.80 -39.96
N PRO A 40 -8.99 -10.73 -40.07
CA PRO A 40 -8.83 -10.01 -41.32
C PRO A 40 -8.11 -10.87 -42.37
N ARG A 41 -8.53 -10.76 -43.64
CA ARG A 41 -7.92 -11.48 -44.78
C ARG A 41 -7.81 -10.58 -46.00
N ASN A 42 -6.88 -10.93 -46.89
CA ASN A 42 -6.70 -10.31 -48.21
C ASN A 42 -6.59 -8.77 -48.17
N GLY A 43 -5.86 -8.23 -47.20
CA GLY A 43 -5.68 -6.79 -47.03
C GLY A 43 -6.84 -6.04 -46.36
N GLY A 44 -7.81 -6.76 -45.77
CA GLY A 44 -8.85 -6.16 -44.95
C GLY A 44 -8.34 -5.51 -43.66
N THR A 45 -9.17 -4.67 -43.07
CA THR A 45 -8.88 -3.82 -41.92
C THR A 45 -8.48 -4.65 -40.68
N PRO A 46 -7.38 -4.30 -39.99
CA PRO A 46 -6.94 -5.02 -38.80
C PRO A 46 -7.95 -4.90 -37.65
N CYS A 47 -7.87 -5.83 -36.70
CA CYS A 47 -8.74 -5.81 -35.53
C CYS A 47 -8.48 -4.57 -34.66
N PRO A 48 -9.56 -3.95 -34.12
CA PRO A 48 -9.40 -2.93 -33.09
C PRO A 48 -8.90 -3.56 -31.77
N ASP A 49 -8.62 -2.73 -30.76
CA ASP A 49 -8.11 -3.20 -29.46
C ASP A 49 -8.93 -4.33 -28.86
N LEU A 50 -8.25 -5.42 -28.50
CA LEU A 50 -8.87 -6.61 -27.90
C LEU A 50 -8.85 -6.59 -26.37
N ARG A 51 -8.14 -5.63 -25.77
CA ARG A 51 -8.01 -5.46 -24.32
C ARG A 51 -8.37 -4.03 -23.96
N GLN A 52 -9.11 -3.86 -22.87
CA GLN A 52 -9.44 -2.56 -22.31
C GLN A 52 -9.11 -2.53 -20.83
N ARG A 53 -8.51 -1.42 -20.37
CA ARG A 53 -8.21 -1.16 -18.95
C ARG A 53 -8.89 0.12 -18.50
N ARG A 54 -9.41 0.15 -17.27
CA ARG A 54 -9.89 1.38 -16.62
C ARG A 54 -9.54 1.42 -15.14
N GLY A 55 -9.54 2.62 -14.57
CA GLY A 55 -9.40 2.82 -13.13
C GLY A 55 -10.57 2.21 -12.34
N CYS A 56 -10.29 1.76 -11.12
CA CYS A 56 -11.27 1.34 -10.14
C CYS A 56 -10.83 1.77 -8.74
N PHE A 57 -11.75 1.72 -7.78
CA PHE A 57 -11.48 1.95 -6.37
C PHE A 57 -11.90 0.72 -5.57
N GLY A 58 -10.96 0.05 -4.92
CA GLY A 58 -11.19 -1.09 -4.04
C GLY A 58 -11.75 -0.64 -2.69
N ASN A 59 -12.89 -1.21 -2.30
CA ASN A 59 -13.64 -0.86 -1.08
C ASN A 59 -13.87 -2.09 -0.19
N ASN A 60 -12.88 -2.98 -0.07
CA ASN A 60 -13.00 -4.12 0.83
C ASN A 60 -13.09 -3.63 2.30
N VAL A 61 -13.89 -4.28 3.15
CA VAL A 61 -14.10 -3.91 4.56
C VAL A 61 -12.79 -3.93 5.35
N ILE A 62 -11.83 -4.77 4.96
CA ILE A 62 -10.48 -4.81 5.55
C ILE A 62 -9.70 -3.49 5.31
N CYS A 63 -10.12 -2.69 4.33
CA CYS A 63 -9.44 -1.47 3.88
C CYS A 63 -9.73 -0.22 4.71
N ASP A 64 -10.66 -0.25 5.68
CA ASP A 64 -10.80 0.89 6.59
C ASP A 64 -9.49 1.13 7.35
N ASN A 65 -8.74 0.07 7.61
CA ASN A 65 -7.40 0.12 8.21
C ASN A 65 -6.32 0.65 7.24
N ALA A 66 -6.52 0.52 5.92
CA ALA A 66 -5.56 1.01 4.91
C ALA A 66 -5.73 2.51 4.60
N LYS A 67 -6.86 3.11 4.99
CA LYS A 67 -7.10 4.57 4.92
C LYS A 67 -6.40 5.33 6.04
N GLU A 68 -5.92 4.63 7.08
CA GLU A 68 -5.24 5.26 8.19
C GLU A 68 -3.88 5.82 7.75
N VAL A 69 -3.66 7.10 8.07
CA VAL A 69 -2.36 7.74 7.90
C VAL A 69 -1.52 7.40 9.12
N ALA A 70 -0.49 6.59 8.93
CA ALA A 70 0.43 6.26 10.00
C ALA A 70 1.14 7.51 10.51
N LYS A 71 1.23 7.66 11.82
CA LYS A 71 2.10 8.66 12.45
C LYS A 71 3.35 7.96 12.95
N ILE A 72 4.50 8.55 12.65
CA ILE A 72 5.79 7.99 13.04
C ILE A 72 6.69 8.96 13.78
N LEU A 73 7.51 8.41 14.65
CA LEU A 73 8.63 9.06 15.31
C LEU A 73 9.93 8.25 15.09
N PRO A 74 11.10 8.87 15.23
CA PRO A 74 12.36 8.11 15.25
C PRO A 74 12.44 7.24 16.49
N ASP A 75 13.19 6.15 16.38
CA ASP A 75 13.45 5.20 17.48
C ASP A 75 14.05 5.83 18.74
N SER A 76 14.69 6.99 18.65
CA SER A 76 15.13 7.78 19.80
C SER A 76 14.01 8.18 20.74
N PHE A 77 12.74 8.14 20.30
CA PHE A 77 11.56 8.39 21.12
C PHE A 77 11.00 7.14 21.79
N LYS A 78 11.66 5.97 21.67
CA LYS A 78 11.27 4.75 22.38
C LYS A 78 11.21 5.05 23.87
N ARG A 79 10.00 5.14 24.42
CA ARG A 79 9.76 5.34 25.83
C ARG A 79 9.66 3.97 26.50
N THR A 80 10.69 3.58 27.24
CA THR A 80 10.55 2.60 28.33
C THR A 80 9.92 3.27 29.57
N PHE A 81 8.92 4.14 29.37
CA PHE A 81 8.37 4.99 30.41
C PHE A 81 7.47 4.15 31.34
N LYS A 82 8.08 3.56 32.37
CA LYS A 82 7.35 3.14 33.57
C LYS A 82 6.91 4.39 34.28
N ASP A 83 5.64 4.77 34.12
CA ASP A 83 5.04 5.94 34.76
C ASP A 83 5.35 5.98 36.26
N PRO A 84 6.17 6.95 36.75
CA PRO A 84 6.52 7.04 38.17
C PRO A 84 5.33 7.33 39.08
N TRP A 85 4.23 7.86 38.54
CA TRP A 85 3.01 8.20 39.27
C TRP A 85 1.94 7.10 39.19
N ARG A 86 2.29 5.93 38.65
CA ARG A 86 1.40 4.77 38.51
C ARG A 86 0.84 4.36 39.87
N ARG A 87 -0.45 4.61 40.08
CA ARG A 87 -1.16 4.20 41.31
C ARG A 87 -1.62 2.75 41.21
N PRO A 88 -1.64 1.98 42.33
CA PRO A 88 -2.03 0.56 42.33
C PRO A 88 -3.42 0.25 41.76
N HIS A 89 -4.32 1.23 41.76
CA HIS A 89 -5.72 1.11 41.34
C HIS A 89 -6.00 1.72 39.96
N MET A 90 -4.96 2.16 39.24
CA MET A 90 -5.13 2.69 37.89
C MET A 90 -5.38 1.52 36.93
N ARG A 91 -6.55 1.48 36.28
CA ARG A 91 -6.83 0.49 35.22
C ARG A 91 -5.82 0.70 34.09
N MET A 92 -4.87 -0.21 33.98
CA MET A 92 -3.89 -0.18 32.90
C MET A 92 -4.46 -0.80 31.65
N LYS A 93 -4.07 -0.25 30.50
CA LYS A 93 -4.23 -0.94 29.22
C LYS A 93 -3.36 -2.19 29.30
N GLU A 94 -3.93 -3.34 28.93
CA GLU A 94 -3.22 -4.62 28.93
C GLU A 94 -1.93 -4.50 28.10
N GLU A 95 -0.80 -4.93 28.67
CA GLU A 95 0.51 -4.82 28.04
C GLU A 95 0.64 -5.93 26.99
N LYS A 96 0.42 -5.56 25.73
CA LYS A 96 0.47 -6.47 24.58
C LYS A 96 1.90 -6.62 24.07
N ASN A 97 2.24 -7.79 23.52
CA ASN A 97 3.52 -7.98 22.85
C ASN A 97 3.60 -7.11 21.60
N GLY A 98 4.61 -6.24 21.51
CA GLY A 98 4.87 -5.44 20.32
C GLY A 98 5.39 -6.28 19.15
N TYR A 99 5.15 -5.80 17.92
CA TYR A 99 5.61 -6.42 16.68
C TYR A 99 6.33 -5.43 15.77
N CYS A 100 7.17 -5.95 14.88
CA CYS A 100 7.88 -5.16 13.89
C CYS A 100 7.16 -5.25 12.55
N VAL A 101 7.16 -4.15 11.80
CA VAL A 101 6.64 -4.07 10.43
C VAL A 101 7.73 -3.57 9.51
N TYR A 102 7.98 -4.33 8.45
CA TYR A 102 8.94 -3.96 7.43
C TYR A 102 8.19 -3.34 6.25
N LEU A 103 8.53 -2.08 5.99
CA LEU A 103 7.79 -1.22 5.08
C LEU A 103 8.72 -0.73 3.98
N ARG A 104 8.32 -0.95 2.73
CA ARG A 104 9.03 -0.46 1.55
C ARG A 104 8.51 0.93 1.20
N VAL A 105 9.33 1.96 1.34
CA VAL A 105 8.95 3.35 1.03
C VAL A 105 8.69 3.48 -0.47
N LYS A 106 7.49 3.94 -0.85
CA LYS A 106 7.10 4.18 -2.25
C LYS A 106 7.12 5.64 -2.64
N GLN A 107 6.90 6.54 -1.68
CA GLN A 107 7.00 7.97 -1.87
C GLN A 107 7.49 8.63 -0.59
N ALA A 108 8.34 9.63 -0.73
CA ALA A 108 8.73 10.51 0.36
C ALA A 108 8.81 11.96 -0.14
N SER A 109 8.19 12.85 0.61
CA SER A 109 8.21 14.29 0.34
C SER A 109 9.61 14.90 0.53
N PRO A 110 9.91 16.04 -0.12
CA PRO A 110 11.17 16.75 0.08
C PRO A 110 11.43 17.16 1.53
N GLY A 111 10.38 17.39 2.33
CA GLY A 111 10.46 17.74 3.75
C GLY A 111 11.20 16.71 4.60
N CYS A 112 11.29 15.46 4.13
CA CYS A 112 12.04 14.41 4.83
C CYS A 112 13.54 14.66 4.86
N ARG A 113 14.10 15.47 3.96
CA ARG A 113 15.53 15.81 3.94
C ARG A 113 15.94 16.81 5.03
N LEU A 114 14.97 17.43 5.73
CA LEU A 114 15.23 18.50 6.69
C LEU A 114 15.72 18.03 8.06
N LYS A 115 15.48 16.76 8.43
CA LYS A 115 15.98 16.17 9.69
C LYS A 115 16.85 14.96 9.39
N LEU A 116 17.92 14.78 10.16
CA LEU A 116 18.90 13.71 9.93
C LEU A 116 18.26 12.31 9.97
N TRP A 117 17.37 12.07 10.95
CA TRP A 117 16.69 10.79 11.10
C TRP A 117 15.69 10.51 9.97
N SER A 118 15.04 11.55 9.41
CA SER A 118 14.04 11.39 8.35
C SER A 118 14.65 11.42 6.95
N ALA A 119 15.88 11.92 6.80
CA ALA A 119 16.59 11.96 5.51
C ALA A 119 16.79 10.58 4.90
N GLN A 120 16.71 9.55 5.75
CA GLN A 120 16.80 8.16 5.36
C GLN A 120 15.54 7.64 4.66
N LEU A 121 14.39 8.29 4.83
CA LEU A 121 13.09 7.90 4.25
C LEU A 121 13.09 8.23 2.75
N VAL A 122 13.78 7.42 1.97
CA VAL A 122 13.92 7.56 0.51
C VAL A 122 13.19 6.44 -0.22
N GLN A 123 12.84 6.69 -1.48
CA GLN A 123 12.12 5.73 -2.32
C GLN A 123 12.85 4.38 -2.42
N GLU A 124 12.08 3.29 -2.39
CA GLU A 124 12.49 1.88 -2.38
C GLU A 124 13.34 1.41 -1.19
N ARG A 125 13.61 2.29 -0.21
CA ARG A 125 14.23 1.85 1.04
C ARG A 125 13.26 1.00 1.86
N LEU A 126 13.78 -0.11 2.39
CA LEU A 126 13.10 -0.92 3.39
C LEU A 126 13.40 -0.33 4.78
N ILE A 127 12.35 0.02 5.53
CA ILE A 127 12.46 0.51 6.90
C ILE A 127 11.77 -0.47 7.85
N CYS A 128 12.24 -0.51 9.10
CA CYS A 128 11.59 -1.22 10.18
C CYS A 128 10.83 -0.21 11.05
N ALA A 129 9.53 -0.46 11.23
CA ALA A 129 8.67 0.30 12.11
C ALA A 129 8.21 -0.59 13.26
N GLU A 130 8.45 -0.16 14.50
CA GLU A 130 8.05 -0.89 15.69
C GLU A 130 6.66 -0.44 16.15
N CYS A 131 5.79 -1.42 16.38
CA CYS A 131 4.46 -1.23 16.94
C CYS A 131 4.47 -1.65 18.41
N GLN A 132 4.45 -0.67 19.31
CA GLN A 132 4.42 -0.88 20.75
C GLN A 132 2.97 -0.98 21.26
N SER A 133 2.78 -1.61 22.41
CA SER A 133 1.47 -1.81 23.07
C SER A 133 0.64 -0.53 23.21
N ASP A 134 1.31 0.58 23.52
CA ASP A 134 0.66 1.88 23.69
C ASP A 134 0.08 2.42 22.38
N ALA A 135 0.78 2.20 21.26
CA ALA A 135 0.38 2.62 19.91
C ALA A 135 -0.64 1.67 19.24
N MET A 136 -0.84 0.47 19.79
CA MET A 136 -1.83 -0.48 19.28
C MET A 136 -3.26 -0.02 19.53
N SER A 137 -4.12 -0.17 18.53
CA SER A 137 -5.57 0.01 18.66
C SER A 137 -6.21 -1.16 19.44
N LYS A 138 -7.54 -1.19 19.50
CA LYS A 138 -8.29 -2.34 20.06
C LYS A 138 -8.09 -3.64 19.25
N SER A 139 -7.65 -3.55 17.99
CA SER A 139 -7.45 -4.69 17.11
C SER A 139 -6.03 -5.27 17.15
N ASP A 140 -5.25 -4.98 18.20
CA ASP A 140 -3.86 -5.44 18.37
C ASP A 140 -2.91 -4.99 17.24
N ARG A 141 -3.23 -3.86 16.60
CA ARG A 141 -2.48 -3.33 15.45
C ARG A 141 -2.23 -1.85 15.60
N CYS A 142 -1.08 -1.38 15.13
CA CYS A 142 -0.80 0.05 15.04
C CYS A 142 -1.50 0.69 13.84
N ALA A 143 -1.97 1.92 14.03
CA ALA A 143 -2.65 2.64 12.98
C ALA A 143 -1.73 2.92 11.79
N GLY A 144 -2.21 2.61 10.58
CA GLY A 144 -1.42 2.77 9.35
C GLY A 144 -0.22 1.82 9.23
N ASP A 145 -0.19 0.74 10.02
CA ASP A 145 0.79 -0.34 9.86
C ASP A 145 0.67 -1.03 8.48
N GLY A 146 -0.48 -0.87 7.82
CA GLY A 146 -0.74 -1.23 6.43
C GLY A 146 -1.16 -2.68 6.23
N LEU A 147 -1.40 -3.05 4.97
CA LEU A 147 -1.65 -4.42 4.54
C LEU A 147 -0.59 -4.81 3.50
N LYS A 148 -0.37 -6.11 3.34
CA LYS A 148 0.55 -6.62 2.32
C LYS A 148 0.11 -6.15 0.94
N ASP A 149 1.05 -5.64 0.14
CA ASP A 149 0.84 -5.14 -1.22
C ASP A 149 -0.14 -3.95 -1.37
N VAL A 150 -0.60 -3.36 -0.26
CA VAL A 150 -1.45 -2.17 -0.26
C VAL A 150 -0.64 -0.95 0.14
N ARG A 151 -0.79 0.13 -0.62
CA ARG A 151 -0.14 1.40 -0.31
C ARG A 151 -0.82 2.05 0.90
N THR A 152 -0.02 2.42 1.89
CA THR A 152 -0.46 3.13 3.09
C THR A 152 0.32 4.43 3.21
N PHE A 153 -0.35 5.50 3.66
CA PHE A 153 0.22 6.82 3.78
C PHE A 153 0.74 7.07 5.19
N TRP A 154 1.72 7.96 5.32
CA TRP A 154 2.34 8.25 6.60
C TRP A 154 2.80 9.70 6.73
N THR A 155 2.94 10.15 7.97
CA THR A 155 3.47 11.45 8.34
C THR A 155 4.42 11.34 9.53
N ALA A 156 5.53 12.07 9.50
CA ALA A 156 6.50 12.12 10.57
C ALA A 156 6.14 13.20 11.60
N ALA A 157 5.75 12.80 12.80
CA ALA A 157 5.24 13.70 13.82
C ALA A 157 6.28 14.73 14.30
N SER A 158 7.58 14.37 14.30
CA SER A 158 8.68 15.27 14.70
C SER A 158 9.46 15.88 13.52
N ALA A 159 9.00 15.69 12.28
CA ALA A 159 9.59 16.28 11.07
C ALA A 159 8.49 16.93 10.21
N PRO A 160 8.15 18.21 10.47
CA PRO A 160 7.11 18.92 9.73
C PRO A 160 7.33 18.87 8.23
N GLY A 161 6.26 18.57 7.49
CA GLY A 161 6.31 18.43 6.04
C GLY A 161 6.92 17.11 5.54
N CYS A 162 7.47 16.26 6.40
CA CYS A 162 7.91 14.91 6.02
C CYS A 162 6.75 13.92 6.07
N HIS A 163 6.27 13.54 4.90
CA HIS A 163 5.21 12.57 4.69
C HIS A 163 5.49 11.73 3.45
N GLY A 164 4.70 10.68 3.24
CA GLY A 164 4.88 9.81 2.10
C GLY A 164 3.93 8.63 2.06
N SER A 165 4.36 7.59 1.35
CA SER A 165 3.65 6.31 1.32
C SER A 165 4.62 5.14 1.33
N TRP A 166 4.15 3.98 1.81
CA TRP A 166 4.87 2.72 1.81
C TRP A 166 3.94 1.56 1.49
N VAL A 167 4.53 0.39 1.25
CA VAL A 167 3.83 -0.89 1.18
C VAL A 167 4.46 -1.82 2.21
N ARG A 168 3.63 -2.57 2.93
CA ARG A 168 4.13 -3.59 3.85
C ARG A 168 4.67 -4.79 3.09
N GLU A 169 5.88 -5.19 3.44
CA GLU A 169 6.53 -6.39 2.92
C GLU A 169 6.28 -7.59 3.84
N LEU A 170 6.56 -7.43 5.14
CA LEU A 170 6.33 -8.46 6.15
C LEU A 170 6.18 -7.86 7.56
N SER A 171 5.74 -8.69 8.50
CA SER A 171 5.71 -8.39 9.94
C SER A 171 6.37 -9.54 10.71
N SER A 172 6.97 -9.24 11.87
CA SER A 172 7.67 -10.24 12.68
C SER A 172 7.46 -10.03 14.18
N GLU A 173 7.33 -11.14 14.91
CA GLU A 173 7.28 -11.22 16.37
C GLU A 173 8.30 -12.28 16.85
N PRO A 174 9.12 -12.00 17.88
CA PRO A 174 9.21 -10.75 18.66
C PRO A 174 9.88 -9.61 17.86
N CYS A 175 9.55 -8.36 18.21
CA CYS A 175 10.09 -7.21 17.48
C CYS A 175 11.56 -6.93 17.82
N ARG A 176 12.42 -6.91 16.80
CA ARG A 176 13.82 -6.46 16.87
C ARG A 176 14.18 -5.67 15.62
N CYS A 177 13.92 -4.36 15.63
CA CYS A 177 14.35 -3.50 14.53
C CYS A 177 15.85 -3.18 14.58
N PRO A 178 16.52 -3.03 13.42
CA PRO A 178 17.87 -2.48 13.36
C PRO A 178 17.91 -1.00 13.77
N PRO A 179 19.10 -0.41 14.00
CA PRO A 179 19.26 1.02 14.23
C PRO A 179 18.63 1.87 13.12
N TYR A 180 18.22 3.10 13.47
CA TYR A 180 17.53 4.04 12.57
C TYR A 180 16.13 3.57 12.18
N SER A 181 15.49 2.82 13.07
CA SER A 181 14.10 2.40 12.95
C SER A 181 13.15 3.55 13.29
N VAL A 182 11.86 3.34 13.01
CA VAL A 182 10.80 4.26 13.39
C VAL A 182 9.81 3.58 14.32
N LEU A 183 9.00 4.37 15.02
CA LEU A 183 7.94 3.91 15.91
C LEU A 183 6.61 4.41 15.40
N PHE A 184 5.58 3.58 15.47
CA PHE A 184 4.20 4.04 15.36
C PHE A 184 3.76 4.78 16.62
N VAL A 185 2.93 5.82 16.47
CA VAL A 185 2.35 6.61 17.57
C VAL A 185 0.88 6.95 17.34
#